data_AF-A0A379ACS1-F1
#
_entry.id   AF-A0A379ACS1-F1
#
_cell.length_a   1.000
_cell.length_b   1.000
_cell.length_c   1.000
_cell.angle_alpha   90.00
_cell.angle_beta   90.00
_cell.angle_gamma   90.00
#
_symmetry.space_group_name_H-M   'P 1'
#
loop_
_entity.id
_entity.type
_entity.pdbx_description
1 polymer ?
#
loop_
_entity_poly.entity_id
_entity_poly.type
_entity_poly.pdbx_seq_one_letter_code
_entity_poly.pdbx_strand_id
1 'polypeptide(L)'
;MNGQSATAGVNFGTLNFGSSAATFDTLNATLVGAAGNGIFVRCTTGQDYNVVVTSSNTAPATIYGTASASPRYLVLGSDNAQGIAYTLYSDASFTTAIANNTPIAASGTTDPTLGTNYAIYGRVVGGGFNPPDPCRNLYRHD
;
A
#
# COMPACT_ATOMS: atom_id res chain seq x y z
N MET A 1 17.07 -9.97 -3.88
CA MET A 1 15.86 -9.79 -4.73
C MET A 1 16.27 -9.02 -5.97
N ASN A 2 16.07 -9.54 -7.19
CA ASN A 2 16.46 -8.86 -8.46
C ASN A 2 17.89 -8.27 -8.48
N GLY A 3 18.88 -9.03 -7.99
CA GLY A 3 20.28 -8.58 -7.93
C GLY A 3 20.65 -7.71 -6.71
N GLN A 4 19.69 -7.32 -5.86
CA GLN A 4 20.01 -6.69 -4.57
C GLN A 4 20.38 -7.73 -3.50
N SER A 5 21.50 -7.47 -2.82
CA SER A 5 22.02 -8.25 -1.67
C SER A 5 21.32 -7.94 -0.35
N ALA A 6 20.54 -6.86 -0.29
CA ALA A 6 19.81 -6.48 0.92
C ALA A 6 18.57 -7.36 1.12
N THR A 7 18.41 -7.89 2.34
CA THR A 7 17.25 -8.70 2.77
C THR A 7 16.32 -7.93 3.71
N ALA A 8 16.71 -6.72 4.12
CA ALA A 8 15.94 -5.82 4.97
C ALA A 8 16.13 -4.36 4.50
N GLY A 9 15.14 -3.51 4.76
CA GLY A 9 15.19 -2.09 4.37
C GLY A 9 15.15 -1.85 2.85
N VAL A 10 14.71 -2.84 2.07
CA VAL A 10 14.54 -2.72 0.63
C VAL A 10 13.28 -1.92 0.33
N ASN A 11 13.41 -0.88 -0.50
CA ASN A 11 12.26 -0.15 -1.02
C ASN A 11 11.67 -0.91 -2.22
N PHE A 12 10.43 -1.38 -2.07
CA PHE A 12 9.71 -2.12 -3.11
C PHE A 12 8.83 -1.24 -4.01
N GLY A 13 8.78 0.05 -3.73
CA GLY A 13 8.01 1.04 -4.46
C GLY A 13 7.27 2.02 -3.56
N THR A 14 6.59 2.95 -4.20
CA THR A 14 5.78 3.97 -3.54
C THR A 14 4.32 3.78 -3.87
N LEU A 15 3.47 3.86 -2.84
CA LEU A 15 2.03 3.94 -2.97
C LEU A 15 1.61 5.39 -2.69
N ASN A 16 1.23 6.12 -3.75
CA ASN A 16 0.90 7.54 -3.64
C ASN A 16 -0.57 7.78 -3.97
N PHE A 17 -1.34 8.26 -2.98
CA PHE A 17 -2.75 8.61 -3.12
C PHE A 17 -2.99 10.02 -3.70
N GLY A 18 -1.90 10.74 -4.00
CA GLY A 18 -1.94 12.10 -4.50
C GLY A 18 -2.27 13.14 -3.43
N SER A 19 -2.65 14.33 -3.88
CA SER A 19 -3.20 15.39 -3.02
C SER A 19 -4.68 15.51 -3.28
N SER A 20 -5.48 15.60 -2.21
CA SER A 20 -6.93 15.73 -2.31
C SER A 20 -7.46 16.73 -1.30
N ALA A 21 -8.59 17.38 -1.62
CA ALA A 21 -9.38 18.12 -0.65
C ALA A 21 -9.94 17.16 0.42
N ALA A 22 -10.17 17.64 1.64
CA ALA A 22 -10.69 16.87 2.79
C ALA A 22 -12.16 16.41 2.64
N THR A 23 -12.66 16.29 1.41
CA THR A 23 -14.05 15.94 1.08
C THR A 23 -14.12 14.84 0.03
N PHE A 24 -13.07 14.05 -0.15
CA PHE A 24 -13.06 13.01 -1.18
C PHE A 24 -13.88 11.78 -0.76
N ASP A 25 -14.53 11.13 -1.73
CA ASP A 25 -15.24 9.88 -1.47
C ASP A 25 -14.33 8.66 -1.60
N THR A 26 -13.40 8.69 -2.55
CA THR A 26 -12.46 7.59 -2.80
C THR A 26 -11.15 8.12 -3.37
N LEU A 27 -10.03 7.62 -2.85
CA LEU A 27 -8.71 7.79 -3.46
C LEU A 27 -8.14 6.40 -3.75
N ASN A 28 -7.58 6.23 -4.94
CA ASN A 28 -6.96 4.99 -5.37
C ASN A 28 -5.48 5.25 -5.66
N ALA A 29 -4.64 4.27 -5.36
CA ALA A 29 -3.22 4.29 -5.64
C ALA A 29 -2.78 2.93 -6.18
N THR A 30 -1.75 2.94 -7.02
CA THR A 30 -1.05 1.73 -7.46
C THR A 30 0.35 1.78 -6.88
N LEU A 31 0.85 0.65 -6.35
CA LEU A 31 2.24 0.56 -5.95
C LEU A 31 3.11 0.61 -7.20
N VAL A 32 3.99 1.61 -7.28
CA VAL A 32 4.95 1.75 -8.38
C VAL A 32 6.35 1.50 -7.83
N GLY A 33 6.95 0.38 -8.23
CA GLY A 33 8.33 0.04 -7.96
C GLY A 33 9.26 0.40 -9.12
N ALA A 34 10.57 0.22 -8.90
CA ALA A 34 11.58 0.53 -9.92
C ALA A 34 11.42 -0.28 -11.22
N ALA A 35 10.84 -1.48 -11.13
CA ALA A 35 10.59 -2.36 -12.28
C ALA A 35 9.20 -2.17 -12.92
N GLY A 36 8.35 -1.30 -12.37
CA GLY A 36 6.99 -1.05 -12.84
C GLY A 36 5.93 -1.21 -11.74
N ASN A 37 4.68 -1.45 -12.14
CA ASN A 37 3.56 -1.58 -11.22
C ASN A 37 3.58 -2.92 -10.48
N GLY A 38 3.57 -2.85 -9.14
CA GLY A 38 3.65 -4.00 -8.25
C GLY A 38 5.08 -4.34 -7.81
N ILE A 39 5.19 -5.45 -7.09
CA ILE A 39 6.46 -5.98 -6.61
C ILE A 39 6.88 -7.13 -7.52
N PHE A 40 8.05 -7.01 -8.13
CA PHE A 40 8.64 -8.08 -8.94
C PHE A 40 9.62 -8.89 -8.10
N VAL A 41 9.37 -10.19 -7.99
CA VAL A 41 10.23 -11.12 -7.26
C VAL A 41 10.79 -12.15 -8.22
N ARG A 42 12.11 -12.16 -8.35
CA ARG A 42 12.86 -13.22 -9.02
C ARG A 42 13.66 -14.02 -8.00
N CYS A 43 13.33 -15.31 -7.91
CA CYS A 43 14.06 -16.29 -7.12
C CYS A 43 14.84 -17.23 -8.05
N THR A 44 15.82 -17.95 -7.49
CA THR A 44 16.45 -19.08 -8.19
C THR A 44 15.39 -20.11 -8.55
N THR A 45 15.44 -20.63 -9.78
CA THR A 45 14.49 -21.63 -10.27
C THR A 45 14.41 -22.82 -9.31
N GLY A 46 13.18 -23.22 -8.94
CA GLY A 46 12.93 -24.39 -8.09
C GLY A 46 12.79 -24.11 -6.59
N GLN A 47 12.89 -22.86 -6.15
CA GLN A 47 12.65 -22.48 -4.75
C GLN A 47 11.23 -21.94 -4.56
N ASP A 48 10.51 -22.50 -3.59
CA ASP A 48 9.22 -21.97 -3.16
C ASP A 48 9.40 -20.74 -2.26
N TYR A 49 8.53 -19.75 -2.43
CA TYR A 49 8.50 -18.55 -1.60
C TYR A 49 7.08 -17.97 -1.55
N ASN A 50 6.80 -17.24 -0.47
CA ASN A 50 5.55 -16.49 -0.32
C ASN A 50 5.87 -15.00 -0.12
N VAL A 51 5.03 -14.15 -0.71
CA VAL A 51 5.06 -12.71 -0.44
C VAL A 51 3.91 -12.38 0.50
N VAL A 52 4.22 -11.76 1.63
CA VAL A 52 3.25 -11.35 2.65
C VAL A 52 3.54 -9.93 3.07
N VAL A 53 2.50 -9.19 3.46
CA VAL A 53 2.68 -7.96 4.22
C VAL A 53 2.54 -8.28 5.70
N THR A 54 3.50 -7.86 6.53
CA THR A 54 3.56 -8.29 7.93
C THR A 54 2.83 -7.37 8.90
N SER A 55 2.84 -6.05 8.66
CA SER A 55 2.26 -5.07 9.56
C SER A 55 1.81 -3.77 8.86
N SER A 56 1.26 -2.87 9.67
CA SER A 56 0.96 -1.46 9.37
C SER A 56 1.32 -0.64 10.62
N ASN A 57 1.37 0.68 10.48
CA ASN A 57 1.32 1.58 11.64
C ASN A 57 0.14 1.23 12.56
N THR A 58 0.30 1.50 13.86
CA THR A 58 -0.80 1.44 14.83
C THR A 58 -1.91 2.40 14.45
N ALA A 59 -3.16 2.05 14.78
CA ALA A 59 -4.28 2.94 14.57
C ALA A 59 -4.06 4.26 15.34
N PRO A 60 -4.11 5.43 14.68
CA PRO A 60 -4.03 6.72 15.35
C PRO A 60 -5.31 7.01 16.12
N ALA A 61 -5.27 7.99 17.04
CA ALA A 61 -6.44 8.37 17.85
C ALA A 61 -7.55 8.98 17.00
N THR A 62 -7.19 9.75 15.97
CA THR A 62 -8.10 10.33 14.99
C THR A 62 -7.83 9.69 13.64
N ILE A 63 -8.87 9.06 13.08
CA ILE A 63 -8.80 8.35 11.80
C ILE A 63 -9.73 9.05 10.82
N TYR A 64 -9.17 9.46 9.68
CA TYR A 64 -9.92 9.91 8.52
C TYR A 64 -10.11 8.77 7.52
N GLY A 65 -11.28 8.73 6.89
CA GLY A 65 -11.67 7.62 6.03
C GLY A 65 -12.29 6.46 6.81
N THR A 66 -12.87 5.52 6.07
CA THR A 66 -13.51 4.33 6.62
C THR A 66 -12.49 3.20 6.76
N ALA A 67 -12.27 2.74 7.99
CA ALA A 67 -11.47 1.56 8.26
C ALA A 67 -12.19 0.30 7.76
N SER A 68 -11.49 -0.52 6.97
CA SER A 68 -11.98 -1.83 6.52
C SER A 68 -11.71 -2.91 7.57
N ALA A 69 -12.02 -4.18 7.23
CA ALA A 69 -11.64 -5.34 8.05
C ALA A 69 -10.13 -5.62 8.03
N SER A 70 -9.36 -5.00 7.14
CA SER A 70 -7.90 -5.10 7.08
C SER A 70 -7.28 -3.72 6.89
N PRO A 71 -7.50 -2.80 7.87
CA PRO A 71 -7.12 -1.42 7.71
C PRO A 71 -5.62 -1.24 7.86
N ARG A 72 -5.12 -0.25 7.15
CA ARG A 72 -3.76 0.27 7.28
C ARG A 72 -3.84 1.76 7.47
N TYR A 73 -2.83 2.33 8.12
CA TYR A 73 -2.87 3.72 8.54
C TYR A 73 -1.68 4.49 7.99
N LEU A 74 -1.97 5.50 7.17
CA LEU A 74 -1.01 6.55 6.83
C LEU A 74 -1.05 7.58 7.94
N VAL A 75 0.01 7.64 8.73
CA VAL A 75 0.10 8.55 9.87
C VAL A 75 0.66 9.88 9.40
N LEU A 76 0.09 10.99 9.89
CA LEU A 76 0.57 12.32 9.56
C LEU A 76 1.91 12.57 10.25
N GLY A 77 2.95 12.89 9.49
CA GLY A 77 4.31 13.06 10.05
C GLY A 77 4.42 14.18 11.09
N SER A 78 3.61 15.24 10.97
CA SER A 78 3.57 16.34 11.94
C SER A 78 2.72 16.07 13.18
N ASP A 79 1.83 15.07 13.13
CA ASP A 79 0.97 14.68 14.26
C ASP A 79 0.58 13.19 14.12
N ASN A 80 1.28 12.34 14.89
CA ASN A 80 1.05 10.91 14.83
C ASN A 80 -0.26 10.45 15.49
N ALA A 81 -1.00 11.35 16.15
CA ALA A 81 -2.33 11.08 16.65
C ALA A 81 -3.39 11.12 15.54
N GLN A 82 -3.02 11.56 14.32
CA GLN A 82 -3.90 11.65 13.16
C GLN A 82 -3.40 10.77 12.01
N GLY A 83 -4.33 10.16 11.28
CA GLY A 83 -3.99 9.44 10.05
C GLY A 83 -5.18 9.06 9.20
N ILE A 84 -4.89 8.54 8.02
CA ILE A 84 -5.87 8.11 7.03
C ILE A 84 -5.91 6.59 6.99
N ALA A 85 -7.10 6.01 7.12
CA ALA A 85 -7.32 4.59 6.91
C ALA A 85 -7.35 4.26 5.41
N TYR A 86 -6.59 3.26 5.01
CA TYR A 86 -6.61 2.70 3.66
C TYR A 86 -6.58 1.17 3.70
N THR A 87 -6.94 0.54 2.58
CA THR A 87 -6.86 -0.91 2.41
C THR A 87 -5.96 -1.22 1.22
N LEU A 88 -5.15 -2.28 1.34
CA LEU A 88 -4.41 -2.83 0.20
C LEU A 88 -5.21 -3.94 -0.46
N TYR A 89 -5.13 -4.02 -1.79
CA TYR A 89 -5.78 -5.03 -2.61
C TYR A 89 -4.81 -5.63 -3.62
N SER A 90 -5.04 -6.90 -3.98
CA SER A 90 -4.25 -7.59 -5.00
C SER A 90 -4.84 -7.45 -6.41
N ASP A 91 -6.01 -6.83 -6.55
CA ASP A 91 -6.72 -6.62 -7.82
C ASP A 91 -7.11 -5.14 -8.02
N ALA A 92 -7.13 -4.72 -9.27
CA ALA A 92 -7.48 -3.34 -9.66
C ALA A 92 -8.97 -3.00 -9.45
N SER A 93 -9.83 -4.00 -9.20
CA SER A 93 -11.23 -3.80 -8.84
C SER A 93 -11.46 -3.57 -7.34
N PHE A 94 -10.41 -3.63 -6.51
CA PHE A 94 -10.47 -3.43 -5.06
C PHE A 94 -11.43 -4.40 -4.35
N THR A 95 -11.36 -5.69 -4.71
CA THR A 95 -12.25 -6.74 -4.16
C THR A 95 -11.55 -7.72 -3.22
N THR A 96 -10.27 -7.99 -3.44
CA THR A 96 -9.46 -8.94 -2.69
C THR A 96 -8.48 -8.19 -1.78
N ALA A 97 -8.89 -7.96 -0.52
CA ALA A 97 -8.07 -7.25 0.45
C ALA A 97 -6.84 -8.08 0.88
N ILE A 98 -5.69 -7.41 1.02
CA ILE A 98 -4.44 -8.00 1.51
C ILE A 98 -4.35 -7.81 3.02
N ALA A 99 -4.70 -8.87 3.76
CA ALA A 99 -4.52 -8.95 5.21
C ALA A 99 -3.06 -9.19 5.59
N ASN A 100 -2.70 -8.86 6.83
CA ASN A 100 -1.36 -9.15 7.34
C ASN A 100 -1.12 -10.66 7.42
N ASN A 101 0.12 -11.07 7.12
CA ASN A 101 0.59 -12.45 7.17
C ASN A 101 -0.17 -13.43 6.27
N THR A 102 -0.93 -12.91 5.29
CA THR A 102 -1.63 -13.72 4.30
C THR A 102 -0.84 -13.71 2.99
N PRO A 103 -0.57 -14.88 2.36
CA PRO A 103 0.09 -14.94 1.06
C PRO A 103 -0.66 -14.13 0.00
N ILE A 104 0.08 -13.28 -0.71
CA ILE A 104 -0.43 -12.55 -1.87
C ILE A 104 -0.30 -13.45 -3.10
N ALA A 105 -1.37 -13.58 -3.88
CA ALA A 105 -1.33 -14.31 -5.14
C ALA A 105 -0.48 -13.57 -6.19
N ALA A 106 0.23 -14.34 -7.02
CA ALA A 106 0.92 -13.79 -8.17
C ALA A 106 -0.06 -13.13 -9.15
N SER A 107 0.35 -12.01 -9.73
CA SER A 107 -0.39 -11.29 -10.75
C SER A 107 0.15 -11.67 -12.13
N GLY A 108 -0.69 -12.37 -12.91
CA GLY A 108 -0.36 -12.73 -14.29
C GLY A 108 0.75 -13.78 -14.40
N THR A 109 1.40 -13.82 -15.57
CA THR A 109 2.48 -14.77 -15.87
C THR A 109 3.84 -14.23 -15.44
N THR A 110 4.68 -15.10 -14.88
CA THR A 110 6.07 -14.78 -14.54
C THR A 110 6.83 -14.27 -15.76
N ASP A 111 7.46 -13.10 -15.61
CA ASP A 111 8.35 -12.53 -16.62
C ASP A 111 9.75 -13.19 -16.50
N PRO A 112 10.37 -13.65 -17.60
CA PRO A 112 11.67 -14.34 -17.53
C PRO A 112 12.82 -13.41 -17.06
N THR A 113 12.65 -12.10 -17.17
CA THR A 113 13.64 -11.08 -16.81
C THR A 113 13.37 -10.52 -15.41
N LEU A 114 12.14 -10.08 -15.17
CA LEU A 114 11.72 -9.39 -13.95
C LEU A 114 11.23 -10.34 -12.86
N GLY A 115 10.84 -11.56 -13.21
CA GLY A 115 10.27 -12.55 -12.29
C GLY A 115 8.75 -12.41 -12.15
N THR A 116 8.23 -12.93 -11.04
CA THR A 116 6.80 -12.96 -10.75
C THR A 116 6.36 -11.62 -10.19
N ASN A 117 5.28 -11.05 -10.73
CA ASN A 117 4.71 -9.81 -10.22
C ASN A 117 3.68 -10.07 -9.12
N TYR A 118 3.64 -9.21 -8.12
CA TYR A 118 2.61 -9.13 -7.09
C TYR A 118 2.02 -7.73 -7.12
N ALA A 119 0.85 -7.60 -7.73
CA ALA A 119 0.17 -6.33 -7.85
C ALA A 119 -0.36 -5.87 -6.49
N ILE A 120 -0.16 -4.59 -6.17
CA ILE A 120 -0.61 -3.99 -4.92
C ILE A 120 -1.30 -2.67 -5.26
N TYR A 121 -2.56 -2.56 -4.88
CA TYR A 121 -3.39 -1.37 -5.04
C TYR A 121 -3.81 -0.87 -3.67
N GLY A 122 -3.81 0.44 -3.49
CA GLY A 122 -4.31 1.10 -2.28
C GLY A 122 -5.64 1.77 -2.54
N ARG A 123 -6.55 1.71 -1.58
CA ARG A 123 -7.79 2.51 -1.62
C ARG A 123 -8.13 3.11 -0.27
N VAL A 124 -8.44 4.40 -0.29
CA VAL A 124 -9.08 5.15 0.79
C VAL A 124 -10.55 5.34 0.40
N VAL A 125 -11.47 5.18 1.35
CA VAL A 125 -12.90 5.45 1.16
C VAL A 125 -13.40 6.37 2.27
N GLY A 126 -14.36 7.24 1.97
CA GLY A 126 -15.12 7.98 2.98
C GLY A 126 -14.33 9.09 3.66
N GLY A 127 -13.56 9.87 2.89
CA GLY A 127 -12.87 11.07 3.39
C GLY A 127 -13.79 12.30 3.53
N GLY A 128 -15.12 12.12 3.64
CA GLY A 128 -16.11 13.19 3.56
C GLY A 128 -16.38 13.93 4.88
N PHE A 129 -16.36 15.28 4.80
CA PHE A 129 -16.75 16.31 5.78
C PHE A 129 -16.24 16.14 7.23
N ASN A 130 -15.07 16.72 7.52
CA ASN A 130 -14.76 17.18 8.88
C ASN A 130 -14.76 18.72 8.91
N PRO A 131 -15.66 19.39 9.66
CA PRO A 131 -15.64 20.85 9.79
C PRO A 131 -14.45 21.30 10.65
N PRO A 132 -13.97 22.55 10.47
CA PRO A 132 -12.87 22.89 9.58
C PRO A 132 -11.53 22.24 10.00
N ASP A 133 -11.04 21.27 9.22
CA ASP A 133 -9.76 20.61 9.51
C ASP A 133 -8.52 21.34 8.92
N PRO A 134 -7.41 21.41 9.69
CA PRO A 134 -6.19 22.16 9.33
C PRO A 134 -5.23 21.44 8.37
N CYS A 135 -5.61 20.30 7.78
CA CYS A 135 -4.75 19.45 6.94
C CYS A 135 -4.45 20.03 5.54
N ARG A 136 -4.17 21.33 5.41
CA ARG A 136 -3.82 21.99 4.15
C ARG A 136 -2.43 21.60 3.61
N ASN A 137 -1.58 20.89 4.35
CA ASN A 137 -0.21 20.61 3.91
C ASN A 137 0.17 19.13 3.90
N LEU A 138 0.38 18.63 2.68
CA LEU A 138 1.27 17.54 2.26
C LEU A 138 1.35 16.29 3.16
N TYR A 139 0.66 15.23 2.75
CA TYR A 139 1.11 13.87 3.05
C TYR A 139 2.25 13.50 2.07
N ARG A 140 3.50 13.47 2.55
CA ARG A 140 4.67 12.91 1.83
C ARG A 140 5.22 11.75 2.67
N HIS A 141 5.61 10.68 2.00
CA HIS A 141 6.40 9.61 2.61
C HIS A 141 7.75 9.61 1.88
N ASP A 142 8.82 9.92 2.59
CA ASP A 142 10.19 9.55 2.24
C ASP A 142 10.45 8.06 2.52
#